data_AF-U1SFP1-F1
#
_entry.id   AF-U1SFP1-F1
#
_cell.length_a   1.000
_cell.length_b   1.000
_cell.length_c   1.000
_cell.angle_alpha   90.00
_cell.angle_beta   90.00
_cell.angle_gamma   90.00
#
_symmetry.space_group_name_H-M   'P 1'
#
loop_
_entity.id
_entity.type
_entity.pdbx_description
1 polymer ?
#
loop_
_entity_poly.entity_id
_entity_poly.type
_entity_poly.pdbx_seq_one_letter_code
_entity_poly.pdbx_strand_id
1 'polypeptide(L)'
;MHSWAETNTRVNARFRGQISQTLPRQKNMWGKIVQSKIMGQAAVLDQLGIDGGGNLRGLAKQVRSGDLTNIEGRAAREYWHCLFQTDADFHRLPGDGRGRNSQLDYSYMILRGFTIKAVISAGLCPCLGIHHHNGSNYYCLADDLIEVFRPAVDVKVAELSEEDSLIDRETKQFLIESVNRQFNGEGLTILSKINDFAQQYALYVEDKIQQIAIPQYVKD
;
A
#
# COMPACT_ATOMS: atom_id res chain seq x y z
N MET A 1 -26.85 18.10 13.46
CA MET A 1 -26.66 19.51 13.08
C MET A 1 -25.29 19.91 13.61
N HIS A 2 -24.32 20.27 12.76
CA HIS A 2 -22.99 20.68 13.22
C HIS A 2 -23.11 21.88 14.16
N SER A 3 -22.46 21.80 15.32
CA SER A 3 -22.40 22.89 16.30
C SER A 3 -21.83 24.15 15.65
N TRP A 4 -22.46 25.29 15.91
CA TRP A 4 -21.95 26.62 15.53
C TRP A 4 -20.71 27.02 16.34
N ALA A 5 -20.22 26.17 17.25
CA ALA A 5 -18.89 26.33 17.82
C ALA A 5 -17.84 26.04 16.73
N GLU A 6 -16.93 26.99 16.51
CA GLU A 6 -15.84 26.98 15.52
C GLU A 6 -14.81 25.87 15.76
N THR A 7 -15.23 24.60 15.78
CA THR A 7 -14.32 23.51 15.46
C THR A 7 -14.04 23.62 13.97
N ASN A 8 -12.97 24.33 13.60
CA ASN A 8 -12.48 24.41 12.23
C ASN A 8 -12.11 23.01 11.74
N THR A 9 -13.08 22.28 11.20
CA THR A 9 -12.80 21.01 10.54
C THR A 9 -11.88 21.31 9.37
N ARG A 10 -10.68 20.73 9.39
CA ARG A 10 -9.67 20.99 8.35
C ARG A 10 -9.98 20.31 7.03
N VAL A 11 -11.10 19.58 6.95
CA VAL A 11 -11.55 18.82 5.77
C VAL A 11 -11.58 19.70 4.52
N ASN A 12 -12.22 20.87 4.58
CA ASN A 12 -12.26 21.78 3.42
C ASN A 12 -10.86 22.28 3.01
N ALA A 13 -10.03 22.63 3.99
CA ALA A 13 -8.64 23.07 3.74
C ALA A 13 -7.81 21.95 3.10
N ARG A 14 -7.96 20.70 3.57
CA ARG A 14 -7.28 19.51 3.03
C ARG A 14 -7.74 19.18 1.62
N PHE A 15 -9.04 19.29 1.34
CA PHE A 15 -9.57 19.07 0.00
C PHE A 15 -9.03 20.11 -0.98
N ARG A 16 -9.03 21.39 -0.59
CA ARG A 16 -8.39 22.46 -1.38
C ARG A 16 -6.91 22.18 -1.59
N GLY A 17 -6.20 21.77 -0.53
CA GLY A 17 -4.79 21.40 -0.58
C GLY A 17 -4.50 20.24 -1.54
N GLN A 18 -5.35 19.20 -1.56
CA GLN A 18 -5.24 18.09 -2.51
C GLN A 18 -5.45 18.56 -3.96
N ILE A 19 -6.46 19.41 -4.21
CA ILE A 19 -6.76 19.95 -5.54
C ILE A 19 -5.63 20.87 -6.04
N SER A 20 -5.03 21.66 -5.14
CA SER A 20 -3.98 22.62 -5.50
C SER A 20 -2.58 21.99 -5.59
N GLN A 21 -2.43 20.68 -5.34
CA GLN A 21 -1.12 20.03 -5.48
C GLN A 21 -0.62 20.16 -6.92
N THR A 22 0.64 20.56 -7.07
CA THR A 22 1.26 20.63 -8.39
C THR A 22 1.57 19.24 -8.92
N LEU A 23 1.48 19.06 -10.24
CA LEU A 23 1.78 17.78 -10.89
C LEU A 23 3.21 17.26 -10.57
N PRO A 24 4.27 18.10 -10.55
CA PRO A 24 5.60 17.64 -10.14
C PRO A 24 5.65 17.09 -8.71
N ARG A 25 4.89 17.69 -7.79
CA ARG A 25 4.81 17.30 -6.38
C ARG A 25 4.10 15.95 -6.23
N GLN A 26 2.98 15.76 -6.93
CA GLN A 26 2.27 14.49 -7.01
C GLN A 26 3.15 13.38 -7.61
N LYS A 27 3.79 13.64 -8.75
CA LYS A 27 4.71 12.67 -9.40
C LYS A 27 5.89 12.30 -8.50
N ASN A 28 6.46 13.26 -7.78
CA ASN A 28 7.54 12.98 -6.84
C ASN A 28 7.07 12.07 -5.69
N MET A 29 5.90 12.36 -5.11
CA MET A 29 5.30 11.54 -4.07
C MET A 29 5.04 10.11 -4.57
N TRP A 30 4.40 9.97 -5.73
CA TRP A 30 4.13 8.67 -6.33
C TRP A 30 5.40 7.86 -6.56
N GLY A 31 6.44 8.47 -7.11
CA GLY A 31 7.72 7.80 -7.32
C GLY A 31 8.33 7.25 -6.02
N LYS A 32 8.18 7.96 -4.90
CA LYS A 32 8.64 7.47 -3.59
C LYS A 32 7.78 6.33 -3.04
N ILE A 33 6.48 6.36 -3.26
CA ILE A 33 5.56 5.26 -2.89
C ILE A 33 5.94 3.99 -3.65
N VAL A 34 6.10 4.09 -4.98
CA VAL A 34 6.51 2.96 -5.84
C VAL A 34 7.89 2.44 -5.42
N GLN A 35 8.85 3.34 -5.16
CA GLN A 35 10.17 2.93 -4.67
C GLN A 35 10.06 2.15 -3.36
N SER A 36 9.27 2.63 -2.40
CA SER A 36 9.07 1.96 -1.11
C SER A 36 8.41 0.59 -1.26
N LYS A 37 7.36 0.50 -2.11
CA LYS A 37 6.71 -0.78 -2.45
C LYS A 37 7.72 -1.81 -2.96
N ILE A 38 8.54 -1.44 -3.94
CA ILE A 38 9.53 -2.35 -4.54
C ILE A 38 10.61 -2.74 -3.52
N MET A 39 11.05 -1.79 -2.69
CA MET A 39 11.99 -2.09 -1.60
C MET A 39 11.40 -3.05 -0.56
N GLY A 40 10.11 -2.90 -0.23
CA GLY A 40 9.40 -3.82 0.65
C GLY A 40 9.24 -5.21 0.02
N GLN A 41 8.93 -5.29 -1.27
CA GLN A 41 8.90 -6.56 -2.02
C GLN A 41 10.25 -7.28 -1.99
N ALA A 42 11.35 -6.53 -2.14
CA ALA A 42 12.69 -7.08 -1.96
C ALA A 42 12.89 -7.65 -0.55
N ALA A 43 12.47 -6.92 0.49
CA ALA A 43 12.57 -7.34 1.88
C ALA A 43 11.76 -8.63 2.16
N VAL A 44 10.60 -8.81 1.53
CA VAL A 44 9.83 -10.06 1.61
C VAL A 44 10.64 -11.25 1.08
N LEU A 45 11.24 -11.12 -0.11
CA LEU A 45 12.08 -12.18 -0.67
C LEU A 45 13.27 -12.48 0.25
N ASP A 46 13.96 -11.45 0.76
CA ASP A 46 15.09 -11.63 1.67
C ASP A 46 14.67 -12.29 3.01
N GLN A 47 13.45 -12.01 3.50
CA GLN A 47 12.90 -12.58 4.72
C GLN A 47 12.61 -14.07 4.58
N LEU A 48 12.07 -14.46 3.42
CA LEU A 48 11.75 -15.85 3.08
C LEU A 48 12.97 -16.63 2.57
N GLY A 49 14.12 -15.98 2.38
CA GLY A 49 15.33 -16.61 1.86
C GLY A 49 15.25 -16.96 0.37
N ILE A 50 14.44 -16.21 -0.39
CA ILE A 50 14.21 -16.39 -1.82
C ILE A 50 15.10 -15.42 -2.61
N ASP A 51 15.75 -15.92 -3.67
CA ASP A 51 16.55 -15.10 -4.57
C ASP A 51 15.70 -14.12 -5.39
N GLY A 52 16.26 -12.95 -5.71
CA GLY A 52 15.60 -11.91 -6.51
C GLY A 52 15.52 -10.55 -5.83
N GLY A 53 15.70 -10.49 -4.50
CA GLY A 53 15.72 -9.23 -3.75
C GLY A 53 16.77 -8.23 -4.25
N GLY A 54 17.91 -8.70 -4.77
CA GLY A 54 18.93 -7.84 -5.39
C GLY A 54 18.45 -7.14 -6.66
N ASN A 55 17.74 -7.86 -7.53
CA ASN A 55 17.19 -7.32 -8.77
C ASN A 55 16.11 -6.27 -8.47
N LEU A 56 15.19 -6.57 -7.54
CA LEU A 56 14.15 -5.63 -7.10
C LEU A 56 14.75 -4.32 -6.54
N ARG A 57 15.79 -4.39 -5.70
CA ARG A 57 16.50 -3.18 -5.24
C ARG A 57 17.14 -2.41 -6.41
N GLY A 58 17.63 -3.09 -7.44
CA GLY A 58 18.12 -2.47 -8.66
C GLY A 58 17.03 -1.73 -9.43
N LEU A 59 15.85 -2.33 -9.55
CA LEU A 59 14.66 -1.70 -10.14
C LEU A 59 14.19 -0.49 -9.32
N ALA A 60 14.13 -0.60 -7.99
CA ALA A 60 13.73 0.50 -7.11
C ALA A 60 14.60 1.77 -7.33
N LYS A 61 15.91 1.62 -7.58
CA LYS A 61 16.83 2.74 -7.89
C LYS A 61 16.56 3.42 -9.24
N GLN A 62 15.90 2.71 -10.15
CA GLN A 62 15.53 3.23 -11.48
C GLN A 62 14.21 4.00 -11.46
N VAL A 63 13.40 3.88 -10.40
CA VAL A 63 12.15 4.63 -10.27
C VAL A 63 12.46 6.13 -10.33
N ARG A 64 11.78 6.83 -11.24
CA ARG A 64 11.83 8.28 -11.41
C ARG A 64 10.49 8.90 -11.06
N SER A 65 10.43 10.23 -11.03
CA SER A 65 9.21 10.98 -10.72
C SER A 65 8.03 10.52 -11.58
N GLY A 66 6.97 10.04 -10.93
CA GLY A 66 5.75 9.55 -11.57
C GLY A 66 5.85 8.18 -12.23
N ASP A 67 6.97 7.47 -12.09
CA ASP A 67 7.23 6.15 -12.69
C ASP A 67 6.88 6.02 -14.18
N LEU A 68 7.31 7.00 -15.00
CA LEU A 68 6.92 7.10 -16.41
C LEU A 68 7.31 5.90 -17.28
N THR A 69 8.31 5.11 -16.85
CA THR A 69 8.79 3.91 -17.56
C THR A 69 8.18 2.61 -17.01
N ASN A 70 7.18 2.71 -16.13
CA ASN A 70 6.48 1.58 -15.52
C ASN A 70 7.44 0.57 -14.87
N ILE A 71 8.35 1.07 -14.03
CA ILE A 71 9.26 0.24 -13.25
C ILE A 71 8.46 -0.62 -12.28
N GLU A 72 7.36 -0.10 -11.73
CA GLU A 72 6.42 -0.82 -10.87
C GLU A 72 5.94 -2.11 -11.50
N GLY A 73 5.43 -2.06 -12.74
CA GLY A 73 4.93 -3.25 -13.43
C GLY A 73 6.02 -4.28 -13.71
N ARG A 74 7.25 -3.84 -14.04
CA ARG A 74 8.39 -4.76 -14.21
C ARG A 74 8.78 -5.42 -12.89
N ALA A 75 8.87 -4.64 -11.81
CA ALA A 75 9.19 -5.13 -10.48
C ALA A 75 8.13 -6.09 -9.94
N ALA A 76 6.84 -5.79 -10.17
CA ALA A 76 5.76 -6.68 -9.78
C ALA A 76 5.84 -8.03 -10.49
N ARG A 77 6.12 -8.05 -11.80
CA ARG A 77 6.28 -9.32 -12.56
C ARG A 77 7.42 -10.16 -11.99
N GLU A 78 8.58 -9.55 -11.79
CA GLU A 78 9.74 -10.21 -11.19
C GLU A 78 9.42 -10.74 -9.79
N TYR A 79 8.82 -9.90 -8.95
CA TYR A 79 8.50 -10.23 -7.58
C TYR A 79 7.57 -11.44 -7.46
N TRP A 80 6.45 -11.45 -8.19
CA TRP A 80 5.49 -12.56 -8.12
C TRP A 80 6.08 -13.86 -8.67
N HIS A 81 6.89 -13.79 -9.72
CA HIS A 81 7.63 -14.93 -10.27
C HIS A 81 8.60 -15.53 -9.22
N CYS A 82 9.32 -14.69 -8.48
CA CYS A 82 10.19 -15.16 -7.39
C CYS A 82 9.39 -15.72 -6.21
N LEU A 83 8.38 -14.99 -5.73
CA LEU A 83 7.69 -15.31 -4.47
C LEU A 83 6.94 -16.65 -4.54
N PHE A 84 6.31 -16.95 -5.67
CA PHE A 84 5.52 -18.17 -5.86
C PHE A 84 6.16 -19.11 -6.89
N GLN A 85 7.48 -19.31 -6.79
CA GLN A 85 8.27 -20.12 -7.72
C GLN A 85 7.78 -21.58 -7.92
N THR A 86 7.07 -22.14 -6.95
CA THR A 86 6.52 -23.51 -7.02
C THR A 86 5.27 -23.60 -7.89
N ASP A 87 4.60 -22.48 -8.11
CA ASP A 87 3.45 -22.33 -9.01
C ASP A 87 3.92 -21.61 -10.28
N ALA A 88 4.49 -22.38 -11.21
CA ALA A 88 5.08 -21.86 -12.45
C ALA A 88 4.09 -21.08 -13.34
N ASP A 89 2.80 -21.30 -13.16
CA ASP A 89 1.73 -20.62 -13.89
C ASP A 89 1.13 -19.45 -13.10
N PHE A 90 1.65 -19.14 -11.89
CA PHE A 90 1.14 -18.06 -11.07
C PHE A 90 1.34 -16.70 -11.75
N HIS A 91 0.22 -16.04 -11.99
CA HIS A 91 0.18 -14.65 -12.38
C HIS A 91 -0.72 -13.90 -11.40
N ARG A 92 -0.25 -12.74 -10.92
CA ARG A 92 -1.10 -11.86 -10.12
C ARG A 92 -2.21 -11.28 -10.98
N LEU A 93 -3.44 -11.78 -10.79
CA LEU A 93 -4.66 -11.39 -11.49
C LEU A 93 -5.74 -11.02 -10.45
N PRO A 94 -5.84 -9.72 -10.09
CA PRO A 94 -6.86 -9.26 -9.16
C PRO A 94 -8.27 -9.61 -9.63
N GLY A 95 -9.06 -10.21 -8.75
CA GLY A 95 -10.44 -10.62 -9.02
C GLY A 95 -10.60 -12.00 -9.67
N ASP A 96 -9.51 -12.74 -9.94
CA ASP A 96 -9.61 -14.11 -10.49
C ASP A 96 -10.29 -15.08 -9.51
N GLY A 97 -10.22 -14.80 -8.20
CA GLY A 97 -10.99 -15.51 -7.18
C GLY A 97 -10.49 -16.91 -6.86
N ARG A 98 -9.27 -17.28 -7.29
CA ARG A 98 -8.68 -18.61 -7.09
C ARG A 98 -7.36 -18.54 -6.32
N GLY A 99 -7.08 -19.59 -5.55
CA GLY A 99 -5.80 -19.82 -4.88
C GLY A 99 -5.20 -18.58 -4.20
N ARG A 100 -3.89 -18.37 -4.42
CA ARG A 100 -3.13 -17.22 -3.89
C ARG A 100 -3.73 -15.87 -4.30
N ASN A 101 -4.30 -15.74 -5.50
CA ASN A 101 -4.97 -14.50 -5.93
C ASN A 101 -6.13 -14.15 -5.01
N SER A 102 -6.97 -15.13 -4.66
CA SER A 102 -8.11 -14.91 -3.76
C SER A 102 -7.66 -14.50 -2.35
N GLN A 103 -6.61 -15.13 -1.82
CA GLN A 103 -6.06 -14.83 -0.50
C GLN A 103 -5.44 -13.42 -0.46
N LEU A 104 -4.68 -13.04 -1.50
CA LEU A 104 -4.14 -11.68 -1.65
C LEU A 104 -5.26 -10.66 -1.76
N ASP A 105 -6.27 -10.90 -2.61
CA ASP A 105 -7.41 -10.00 -2.79
C ASP A 105 -8.18 -9.79 -1.48
N TYR A 106 -8.43 -10.88 -0.73
CA TYR A 106 -9.11 -10.82 0.56
C TYR A 106 -8.33 -9.98 1.58
N SER A 107 -7.03 -10.23 1.70
CA SER A 107 -6.17 -9.53 2.65
C SER A 107 -6.00 -8.05 2.29
N TYR A 108 -5.82 -7.76 1.00
CA TYR A 108 -5.77 -6.38 0.51
C TYR A 108 -7.10 -5.66 0.65
N MET A 109 -8.25 -6.33 0.54
CA MET A 109 -9.55 -5.73 0.79
C MET A 109 -9.69 -5.28 2.25
N ILE A 110 -9.23 -6.09 3.20
CA ILE A 110 -9.21 -5.73 4.63
C ILE A 110 -8.29 -4.53 4.85
N LEU A 111 -7.05 -4.61 4.36
CA LEU A 111 -6.06 -3.54 4.44
C LEU A 111 -6.57 -2.23 3.81
N ARG A 112 -7.26 -2.32 2.66
CA ARG A 112 -7.89 -1.21 1.96
C ARG A 112 -9.01 -0.58 2.79
N GLY A 113 -9.83 -1.38 3.45
CA GLY A 113 -10.88 -0.88 4.35
C GLY A 113 -10.31 0.01 5.47
N PHE A 114 -9.21 -0.43 6.09
CA PHE A 114 -8.51 0.38 7.08
C PHE A 114 -7.86 1.63 6.48
N THR A 115 -7.29 1.52 5.29
CA THR A 115 -6.67 2.67 4.59
C THR A 115 -7.71 3.72 4.23
N ILE A 116 -8.89 3.32 3.73
CA ILE A 116 -10.02 4.22 3.48
C ILE A 116 -10.44 4.93 4.77
N LYS A 117 -10.59 4.18 5.88
CA LYS A 117 -10.93 4.77 7.19
C LYS A 117 -9.89 5.79 7.63
N ALA A 118 -8.60 5.50 7.46
CA ALA A 118 -7.51 6.40 7.83
C ALA A 118 -7.52 7.68 6.98
N VAL A 119 -7.71 7.57 5.66
CA VAL A 119 -7.84 8.69 4.74
C VAL A 119 -9.01 9.61 5.14
N ILE A 120 -10.19 9.04 5.37
CA ILE A 120 -11.38 9.81 5.78
C ILE A 120 -11.17 10.45 7.15
N SER A 121 -10.59 9.73 8.10
CA SER A 121 -10.30 10.23 9.46
C SER A 121 -9.23 11.32 9.46
N ALA A 122 -8.32 11.29 8.48
CA ALA A 122 -7.39 12.36 8.16
C ALA A 122 -8.03 13.49 7.35
N GLY A 123 -9.35 13.52 7.16
CA GLY A 123 -10.07 14.61 6.51
C GLY A 123 -9.67 14.86 5.05
N LEU A 124 -9.18 13.83 4.36
CA LEU A 124 -8.79 13.84 2.95
C LEU A 124 -9.94 13.30 2.08
N CYS A 125 -10.07 13.75 0.82
CA CYS A 125 -10.99 13.10 -0.13
C CYS A 125 -10.36 11.79 -0.61
N PRO A 126 -11.02 10.63 -0.44
CA PRO A 126 -10.54 9.37 -0.99
C PRO A 126 -10.52 9.36 -2.53
N CYS A 127 -11.36 10.19 -3.15
CA CYS A 127 -11.49 10.35 -4.59
C CYS A 127 -10.27 11.00 -5.26
N LEU A 128 -9.53 11.84 -4.52
CA LEU A 128 -8.41 12.62 -5.04
C LEU A 128 -7.10 11.89 -4.76
N GLY A 129 -6.74 10.98 -5.68
CA GLY A 129 -5.48 10.24 -5.63
C GLY A 129 -4.25 11.10 -5.91
N ILE A 130 -3.09 10.52 -5.61
CA ILE A 130 -1.75 11.01 -5.97
C ILE A 130 -1.45 10.64 -7.43
N HIS A 131 -1.76 9.40 -7.82
CA HIS A 131 -1.55 8.89 -9.17
C HIS A 131 -2.84 8.34 -9.77
N HIS A 132 -3.57 7.51 -9.03
CA HIS A 132 -4.86 6.99 -9.46
C HIS A 132 -5.88 8.12 -9.59
N HIS A 133 -6.55 8.18 -10.74
CA HIS A 133 -7.53 9.22 -11.09
C HIS A 133 -8.71 8.67 -11.89
N ASN A 134 -8.95 7.36 -11.84
CA ASN A 134 -10.08 6.74 -12.54
C ASN A 134 -11.40 7.26 -11.95
N GLY A 135 -12.24 7.87 -12.79
CA GLY A 135 -13.51 8.47 -12.39
C GLY A 135 -14.54 7.51 -11.80
N SER A 136 -14.37 6.19 -11.97
CA SER A 136 -15.23 5.18 -11.35
C SER A 136 -14.73 4.66 -10.00
N ASN A 137 -13.49 5.02 -9.60
CA ASN A 137 -12.91 4.58 -8.34
C ASN A 137 -13.06 5.65 -7.24
N TYR A 138 -13.93 5.40 -6.28
CA TYR A 138 -14.16 6.31 -5.15
C TYR A 138 -13.00 6.40 -4.16
N TYR A 139 -11.99 5.53 -4.26
CA TYR A 139 -10.94 5.37 -3.24
C TYR A 139 -9.51 5.43 -3.79
N CYS A 140 -9.31 6.16 -4.90
CA CYS A 140 -8.01 6.36 -5.54
C CYS A 140 -6.87 6.65 -4.54
N LEU A 141 -7.06 7.56 -3.60
CA LEU A 141 -6.02 7.90 -2.62
C LEU A 141 -5.70 6.73 -1.68
N ALA A 142 -6.70 5.96 -1.27
CA ALA A 142 -6.44 4.79 -0.44
C ALA A 142 -5.65 3.74 -1.24
N ASP A 143 -5.96 3.58 -2.52
CA ASP A 143 -5.26 2.66 -3.43
C ASP A 143 -3.83 3.14 -3.74
N ASP A 144 -3.54 4.44 -3.65
CA ASP A 144 -2.16 4.94 -3.70
C ASP A 144 -1.40 4.68 -2.39
N LEU A 145 -1.99 5.00 -1.24
CA LEU A 145 -1.29 4.92 0.06
C LEU A 145 -1.08 3.48 0.53
N ILE A 146 -1.94 2.54 0.15
CA ILE A 146 -1.86 1.13 0.54
C ILE A 146 -0.62 0.43 -0.03
N GLU A 147 -0.07 0.92 -1.15
CA GLU A 147 1.00 0.25 -1.90
C GLU A 147 2.23 -0.06 -1.06
N VAL A 148 2.59 0.82 -0.12
CA VAL A 148 3.76 0.65 0.75
C VAL A 148 3.56 -0.42 1.84
N PHE A 149 2.31 -0.83 2.09
CA PHE A 149 1.95 -1.80 3.12
C PHE A 149 1.67 -3.19 2.57
N ARG A 150 1.43 -3.33 1.26
CA ARG A 150 1.18 -4.63 0.63
C ARG A 150 2.27 -5.67 0.95
N PRO A 151 3.58 -5.36 0.91
CA PRO A 151 4.63 -6.36 1.21
C PRO A 151 4.49 -7.01 2.59
N ALA A 152 4.04 -6.26 3.60
CA ALA A 152 3.82 -6.81 4.94
C ALA A 152 2.70 -7.85 4.97
N VAL A 153 1.72 -7.75 4.08
CA VAL A 153 0.65 -8.75 3.92
C VAL A 153 1.12 -9.90 3.03
N ASP A 154 1.88 -9.60 1.98
CA ASP A 154 2.36 -10.60 1.01
C ASP A 154 3.16 -11.71 1.69
N VAL A 155 4.06 -11.36 2.61
CA VAL A 155 4.86 -12.36 3.36
C VAL A 155 3.99 -13.34 4.12
N LYS A 156 2.83 -12.91 4.65
CA LYS A 156 1.92 -13.78 5.40
C LYS A 156 1.07 -14.63 4.48
N VAL A 157 0.63 -14.07 3.35
CA VAL A 157 -0.01 -14.89 2.34
C VAL A 157 0.96 -15.97 1.84
N ALA A 158 2.25 -15.67 1.69
CA ALA A 158 3.26 -16.66 1.29
C ALA A 158 3.51 -17.76 2.35
N GLU A 159 3.26 -17.50 3.63
CA GLU A 159 3.37 -18.49 4.72
C GLU A 159 2.25 -19.56 4.67
N LEU A 160 1.14 -19.30 3.98
CA LEU A 160 0.08 -20.30 3.81
C LEU A 160 0.55 -21.48 2.95
N SER A 161 0.02 -22.66 3.26
CA SER A 161 0.17 -23.87 2.44
C SER A 161 -0.63 -23.76 1.12
N GLU A 162 -0.41 -24.70 0.20
CA GLU A 162 -1.16 -24.75 -1.07
C GLU A 162 -2.61 -25.23 -0.86
N GLU A 163 -2.84 -26.00 0.20
CA GLU A 163 -4.15 -26.52 0.57
C GLU A 163 -5.03 -25.49 1.28
N ASP A 164 -4.44 -24.46 1.89
CA ASP A 164 -5.16 -23.42 2.62
C ASP A 164 -6.08 -22.63 1.69
N SER A 165 -7.36 -22.53 2.05
CA SER A 165 -8.35 -21.84 1.24
C SER A 165 -9.16 -20.82 2.05
N LEU A 166 -9.82 -19.88 1.36
CA LEU A 166 -10.75 -18.95 2.01
C LEU A 166 -12.06 -19.61 2.43
N ILE A 167 -12.30 -20.88 2.11
CA ILE A 167 -13.44 -21.63 2.68
C ILE A 167 -13.17 -21.87 4.17
N ASP A 168 -11.90 -22.07 4.51
CA ASP A 168 -11.46 -22.37 5.87
C ASP A 168 -11.51 -21.11 6.74
N ARG A 169 -12.15 -21.27 7.91
CA ARG A 169 -12.27 -20.19 8.88
C ARG A 169 -10.90 -19.78 9.42
N GLU A 170 -10.02 -20.74 9.63
CA GLU A 170 -8.67 -20.53 10.18
C GLU A 170 -7.83 -19.68 9.24
N THR A 171 -7.82 -19.98 7.94
CA THR A 171 -7.15 -19.16 6.91
C THR A 171 -7.65 -17.72 6.91
N LYS A 172 -8.98 -17.51 6.96
CA LYS A 172 -9.55 -16.15 7.06
C LYS A 172 -9.10 -15.42 8.32
N GLN A 173 -9.12 -16.10 9.47
CA GLN A 173 -8.69 -15.52 10.74
C GLN A 173 -7.21 -15.13 10.70
N PHE A 174 -6.35 -16.03 10.22
CA PHE A 174 -4.93 -15.77 10.02
C PHE A 174 -4.69 -14.54 9.13
N LEU A 175 -5.38 -14.43 8.00
CA LEU A 175 -5.25 -13.28 7.11
C LEU A 175 -5.75 -11.97 7.73
N ILE A 176 -6.83 -11.99 8.52
CA ILE A 176 -7.29 -10.81 9.27
C ILE A 176 -6.25 -10.39 10.32
N GLU A 177 -5.71 -11.34 11.07
CA GLU A 177 -4.69 -11.10 12.10
C GLU A 177 -3.39 -10.57 11.47
N SER A 178 -3.03 -11.05 10.28
CA SER A 178 -1.86 -10.59 9.52
C SER A 178 -1.88 -9.09 9.24
N VAL A 179 -3.06 -8.48 9.08
CA VAL A 179 -3.22 -7.03 8.85
C VAL A 179 -3.13 -6.22 10.15
N ASN A 180 -3.35 -6.84 11.31
CA ASN A 180 -3.34 -6.18 12.61
C ASN A 180 -1.96 -6.20 13.30
N ARG A 181 -0.97 -6.89 12.72
CA ARG A 181 0.36 -7.06 13.32
C ARG A 181 1.24 -5.81 13.26
N GLN A 182 2.41 -5.89 13.88
CA GLN A 182 3.49 -4.90 13.79
C GLN A 182 4.04 -4.79 12.36
N PHE A 183 4.25 -3.56 11.88
CA PHE A 183 4.61 -3.35 10.47
C PHE A 183 5.96 -3.96 10.10
N ASN A 184 6.95 -3.88 10.99
CA ASN A 184 8.31 -4.42 10.78
C ASN A 184 8.77 -5.21 12.02
N GLY A 185 7.89 -6.07 12.56
CA GLY A 185 8.23 -6.96 13.70
C GLY A 185 8.39 -6.27 15.05
N GLU A 186 8.49 -4.93 15.08
CA GLU A 186 8.54 -4.09 16.25
C GLU A 186 7.82 -2.75 16.05
N GLY A 187 7.56 -2.03 17.15
CA GLY A 187 6.98 -0.70 17.12
C GLY A 187 5.51 -0.66 16.74
N LEU A 188 5.14 0.23 15.81
CA LEU A 188 3.75 0.48 15.43
C LEU A 188 3.17 -0.66 14.59
N THR A 189 1.89 -0.94 14.80
CA THR A 189 1.10 -1.82 13.94
C THR A 189 0.97 -1.26 12.53
N ILE A 190 0.68 -2.12 11.55
CA ILE A 190 0.35 -1.73 10.18
C ILE A 190 -0.75 -0.65 10.20
N LEU A 191 -1.81 -0.86 10.99
CA LEU A 191 -2.93 0.08 11.09
C LEU A 191 -2.51 1.44 11.67
N SER A 192 -1.67 1.45 12.71
CA SER A 192 -1.15 2.70 13.27
C SER A 192 -0.25 3.42 12.27
N LYS A 193 0.58 2.70 11.49
CA LYS A 193 1.40 3.29 10.43
C LYS A 193 0.58 3.85 9.27
N ILE A 194 -0.52 3.18 8.89
CA ILE A 194 -1.47 3.69 7.89
C ILE A 194 -2.09 5.00 8.37
N ASN A 195 -2.55 5.05 9.64
CA ASN A 195 -3.11 6.27 10.22
C ASN A 195 -2.08 7.41 10.25
N ASP A 196 -0.86 7.14 10.70
CA ASP A 196 0.23 8.12 10.70
C ASP A 196 0.53 8.62 9.28
N PHE A 197 0.66 7.72 8.31
CA PHE A 197 0.96 8.09 6.93
C PHE A 197 -0.16 8.95 6.30
N ALA A 198 -1.43 8.62 6.54
CA ALA A 198 -2.55 9.44 6.10
C ALA A 198 -2.55 10.84 6.76
N GLN A 199 -2.21 10.94 8.05
CA GLN A 199 -2.10 12.24 8.73
C GLN A 199 -0.91 13.05 8.21
N GLN A 200 0.24 12.43 7.97
CA GLN A 200 1.38 13.11 7.36
C GLN A 200 1.04 13.59 5.95
N TYR A 201 0.34 12.78 5.15
CA TYR A 201 -0.15 13.22 3.84
C TYR A 201 -1.11 14.41 3.95
N ALA A 202 -2.00 14.42 4.95
CA ALA A 202 -2.87 15.55 5.22
C ALA A 202 -2.10 16.84 5.58
N LEU A 203 -1.03 16.74 6.36
CA LEU A 203 -0.15 17.89 6.65
C LEU A 203 0.62 18.34 5.40
N TYR A 204 1.02 17.39 4.56
CA TYR A 204 1.77 17.66 3.34
C TYR A 204 0.93 18.40 2.30
N VAL A 205 -0.33 18.00 2.08
CA VAL A 205 -1.20 18.69 1.11
C VAL A 205 -1.65 20.08 1.61
N GLU A 206 -1.58 20.32 2.92
CA GLU A 206 -1.76 21.65 3.53
C GLU A 206 -0.47 22.49 3.54
N ASP A 207 0.62 22.01 2.93
CA ASP A 207 1.93 22.67 2.90
C ASP A 207 2.58 22.93 4.28
N LYS A 208 2.08 22.30 5.34
CA LYS A 208 2.66 22.37 6.69
C LYS A 208 3.97 21.60 6.81
N ILE A 209 4.13 20.58 5.99
CA ILE A 209 5.38 19.85 5.82
C ILE A 209 5.71 19.77 4.33
N GLN A 210 7.00 19.81 4.00
CA GLN A 210 7.48 19.77 2.61
C GLN A 210 7.92 18.38 2.18
N GLN A 211 8.07 17.45 3.13
CA GLN A 211 8.48 16.07 2.89
C GLN A 211 7.73 15.14 3.85
N ILE A 212 7.47 13.93 3.38
CA ILE A 212 6.89 12.84 4.17
C ILE A 212 7.92 11.71 4.22
N ALA A 213 8.10 11.11 5.39
CA ALA A 213 8.80 9.84 5.50
C ALA A 213 7.85 8.73 5.02
N ILE A 214 8.12 8.19 3.83
CA ILE A 214 7.29 7.12 3.27
C ILE A 214 7.51 5.84 4.10
N PRO A 215 6.46 5.21 4.64
CA PRO A 215 6.60 3.93 5.32
C PRO A 215 7.25 2.92 4.37
N GLN A 216 8.17 2.13 4.89
CA GLN A 216 8.84 1.08 4.13
C GLN A 216 8.84 -0.20 4.96
N TYR A 217 8.35 -1.28 4.36
CA TYR A 217 8.48 -2.60 4.93
C TYR A 217 9.95 -3.01 4.90
N VAL A 218 10.46 -3.48 6.03
CA VAL A 218 11.81 -4.05 6.14
C VAL A 218 11.70 -5.43 6.75
N LYS A 219 12.69 -6.27 6.48
CA LYS A 219 12.77 -7.62 7.04
C LYS A 219 12.76 -7.53 8.56
N ASP A 220 11.83 -8.26 9.17
CA ASP A 220 11.73 -8.48 10.62
C ASP A 220 12.99 -9.16 11.18
#